data_AF-A0A9N8DZ52-F1
#
_entry.id   AF-A0A9N8DZ52-F1
#
_cell.length_a   1.000
_cell.length_b   1.000
_cell.length_c   1.000
_cell.angle_alpha   90.00
_cell.angle_beta   90.00
_cell.angle_gamma   90.00
#
_symmetry.space_group_name_H-M   'P 1'
#
loop_
_entity.id
_entity.type
_entity.pdbx_description
1 polymer ?
#
loop_
_entity_poly.entity_id
_entity_poly.type
_entity_poly.pdbx_seq_one_letter_code
_entity_poly.pdbx_strand_id
1 'polypeptide(L)'
;MQRSVLLTELRVKVTGASVDYVGSITIHEEFCDALGLLERQMVHIRNERTGVDLWTYVIRGDNTPAGTVCLNGAAAHLVQVGDVVSITAHGLATTMTEASDNPRQWDAVRNGVTQVVARMGKPSVTWADNVMLEYARGKVHRPRVTEVVSGEENNVIFPGLILDSAWAQEGGLCHGESVHVVSVTNGQRDILTVRHAPKGSQQCAIHMGQANQFATQGYGSRPGYQAGDIIIAMNYGYISRADVLKGKAPSMKICFPFERPAENPADDDFGAKSKLYQLWDKSANNGNNNKSKVTL
;
A
#
# COMPACT_ATOMS: atom_id res chain seq x y z
N MET A 1 -22.74 -5.66 -14.46
CA MET A 1 -22.32 -5.99 -13.08
C MET A 1 -20.82 -6.21 -13.12
N GLN A 2 -20.05 -5.52 -12.28
CA GLN A 2 -18.61 -5.75 -12.17
C GLN A 2 -18.35 -6.96 -11.27
N ARG A 3 -17.29 -7.72 -11.56
CA ARG A 3 -16.87 -8.90 -10.81
C ARG A 3 -15.40 -8.79 -10.47
N SER A 4 -15.03 -9.16 -9.25
CA SER A 4 -13.62 -9.32 -8.88
C SER A 4 -13.04 -10.55 -9.58
N VAL A 5 -11.86 -10.38 -10.20
CA VAL A 5 -11.12 -11.43 -10.90
C VAL A 5 -9.69 -11.50 -10.38
N LEU A 6 -9.16 -12.72 -10.23
CA LEU A 6 -7.74 -12.91 -9.90
C LEU A 6 -6.90 -12.64 -11.15
N LEU A 7 -5.95 -11.74 -11.03
CA LEU A 7 -5.01 -11.40 -12.10
C LEU A 7 -3.68 -12.13 -11.91
N THR A 8 -3.15 -12.10 -10.69
CA THR A 8 -1.80 -12.56 -10.41
C THR A 8 -1.77 -13.34 -9.10
N GLU A 9 -0.95 -14.37 -9.04
CA GLU A 9 -0.57 -15.07 -7.81
C GLU A 9 0.94 -15.35 -7.81
N LEU A 10 1.63 -14.91 -6.76
CA LEU A 10 3.05 -15.15 -6.54
C LEU A 10 3.26 -15.79 -5.19
N ARG A 11 3.73 -17.03 -5.19
CA ARG A 11 4.20 -17.71 -3.98
C ARG A 11 5.72 -17.59 -3.89
N VAL A 12 6.22 -16.94 -2.85
CA VAL A 12 7.62 -16.53 -2.76
C VAL A 12 8.10 -16.44 -1.32
N LYS A 13 9.42 -16.51 -1.12
CA LYS A 13 10.03 -16.25 0.20
C LYS A 13 10.24 -14.75 0.41
N VAL A 14 9.89 -14.26 1.59
CA VAL A 14 10.24 -12.92 2.04
C VAL A 14 11.77 -12.83 2.15
N THR A 15 12.37 -11.89 1.44
CA THR A 15 13.83 -11.67 1.46
C THR A 15 14.23 -10.53 2.40
N GLY A 16 13.29 -9.67 2.77
CA GLY A 16 13.54 -8.53 3.64
C GLY A 16 12.29 -8.09 4.42
N ALA A 17 12.52 -7.47 5.57
CA ALA A 17 11.49 -6.80 6.36
C ALA A 17 12.08 -5.49 6.89
N SER A 18 11.51 -4.34 6.49
CA SER A 18 12.04 -3.01 6.81
C SER A 18 11.00 -2.16 7.53
N VAL A 19 11.13 -2.04 8.86
CA VAL A 19 10.18 -1.31 9.72
C VAL A 19 10.22 0.20 9.50
N ASP A 20 11.41 0.75 9.20
CA ASP A 20 11.62 2.20 9.08
C ASP A 20 11.14 2.78 7.74
N TYR A 21 10.78 1.93 6.77
CA TYR A 21 10.38 2.38 5.45
C TYR A 21 8.89 2.72 5.33
N VAL A 22 8.59 3.65 4.42
CA VAL A 22 7.25 4.12 4.06
C VAL A 22 6.42 2.96 3.53
N GLY A 23 5.66 2.31 4.43
CA GLY A 23 5.03 0.99 4.24
C GLY A 23 4.40 0.71 2.88
N SER A 24 4.62 -0.52 2.40
CA SER A 24 4.29 -1.11 1.07
C SER A 24 4.96 -2.49 0.98
N ILE A 25 4.85 -3.19 -0.17
CA ILE A 25 5.72 -4.32 -0.49
C ILE A 25 6.65 -3.96 -1.65
N THR A 26 7.96 -4.10 -1.46
CA THR A 26 8.93 -4.00 -2.56
C THR A 26 9.06 -5.36 -3.24
N ILE A 27 8.80 -5.42 -4.54
CA ILE A 27 8.93 -6.64 -5.35
C ILE A 27 9.90 -6.37 -6.50
N HIS A 28 10.89 -7.25 -6.66
CA HIS A 28 11.89 -7.16 -7.73
C HIS A 28 11.21 -7.04 -9.09
N GLU A 29 11.77 -6.19 -9.95
CA GLU A 29 11.20 -5.82 -11.24
C GLU A 29 10.89 -7.01 -12.15
N GLU A 30 11.72 -8.05 -12.14
CA GLU A 30 11.49 -9.27 -12.93
C GLU A 30 10.21 -10.01 -12.53
N PHE A 31 9.88 -10.07 -11.23
CA PHE A 31 8.62 -10.65 -10.78
C PHE A 31 7.46 -9.78 -11.25
N CYS A 32 7.58 -8.46 -11.12
CA CYS A 32 6.55 -7.53 -11.57
C CYS A 32 6.28 -7.67 -13.07
N ASP A 33 7.32 -7.72 -13.89
CA ASP A 33 7.19 -7.87 -15.34
C ASP A 33 6.60 -9.22 -15.74
N ALA A 34 7.11 -10.30 -15.14
CA ALA A 34 6.67 -11.63 -15.50
C ALA A 34 5.21 -11.90 -15.09
N LEU A 35 4.76 -11.28 -14.00
CA LEU A 35 3.42 -11.45 -13.46
C LEU A 35 2.44 -10.32 -13.81
N GLY A 36 2.92 -9.26 -14.45
CA GLY A 36 2.11 -8.10 -14.82
C GLY A 36 1.67 -7.24 -13.64
N LEU A 37 2.40 -7.26 -12.52
CA LEU A 37 2.16 -6.37 -11.38
C LEU A 37 2.62 -4.94 -11.71
N LEU A 38 1.83 -3.94 -11.32
CA LEU A 38 2.14 -2.54 -11.56
C LEU A 38 2.50 -1.81 -10.27
N GLU A 39 3.38 -0.80 -10.41
CA GLU A 39 3.69 0.17 -9.35
C GLU A 39 2.40 0.75 -8.76
N ARG A 40 2.28 0.77 -7.41
CA ARG A 40 1.12 1.21 -6.62
C ARG A 40 -0.18 0.40 -6.80
N GLN A 41 -0.15 -0.71 -7.53
CA GLN A 41 -1.27 -1.64 -7.56
C GLN A 41 -1.47 -2.28 -6.18
N MET A 42 -2.71 -2.35 -5.73
CA MET A 42 -3.05 -3.06 -4.50
C MET A 42 -2.86 -4.56 -4.66
N VAL A 43 -2.25 -5.18 -3.65
CA VAL A 43 -2.04 -6.63 -3.54
C VAL A 43 -2.47 -7.12 -2.17
N HIS A 44 -2.94 -8.35 -2.16
CA HIS A 44 -3.30 -9.11 -0.98
C HIS A 44 -2.18 -10.10 -0.67
N ILE A 45 -1.79 -10.21 0.59
CA ILE A 45 -0.63 -10.98 1.04
C ILE A 45 -1.07 -11.90 2.17
N ARG A 46 -0.85 -13.19 1.97
CA ARG A 46 -1.07 -14.22 2.99
C ARG A 46 0.25 -14.84 3.39
N ASN A 47 0.58 -14.82 4.67
CA ASN A 47 1.72 -15.53 5.22
C ASN A 47 1.34 -16.98 5.52
N GLU A 48 1.96 -17.93 4.82
CA GLU A 48 1.65 -19.37 4.98
C GLU A 48 2.06 -19.93 6.33
N ARG A 49 3.05 -19.31 6.99
CA ARG A 49 3.55 -19.76 8.29
C ARG A 49 2.65 -19.31 9.44
N THR A 50 2.28 -18.03 9.45
CA THR A 50 1.55 -17.42 10.58
C THR A 50 0.05 -17.31 10.35
N GLY A 51 -0.42 -17.49 9.11
CA GLY A 51 -1.81 -17.24 8.72
C GLY A 51 -2.18 -15.76 8.63
N VAL A 52 -1.21 -14.85 8.82
CA VAL A 52 -1.43 -13.41 8.66
C VAL A 52 -1.99 -13.11 7.27
N ASP A 53 -3.00 -12.24 7.25
CA ASP A 53 -3.67 -11.75 6.06
C ASP A 53 -3.60 -10.21 6.07
N LEU A 54 -2.99 -9.61 5.04
CA LEU A 54 -2.86 -8.16 4.92
C LEU A 54 -2.96 -7.71 3.47
N TRP A 55 -3.32 -6.44 3.26
CA TRP A 55 -3.26 -5.84 1.92
C TRP A 55 -2.40 -4.59 1.95
N THR A 56 -1.72 -4.36 0.85
CA THR A 56 -0.83 -3.23 0.66
C THR A 56 -0.72 -2.92 -0.83
N TYR A 57 0.23 -2.09 -1.23
CA TYR A 57 0.49 -1.81 -2.65
C TYR A 57 1.94 -2.15 -3.02
N VAL A 58 2.15 -2.44 -4.30
CA VAL A 58 3.47 -2.77 -4.85
C VAL A 58 4.31 -1.51 -4.99
N ILE A 59 5.56 -1.60 -4.54
CA ILE A 59 6.68 -0.79 -5.00
C ILE A 59 7.57 -1.70 -5.83
N ARG A 60 7.83 -1.28 -7.05
CA ARG A 60 8.70 -1.97 -7.98
C ARG A 60 10.14 -1.72 -7.55
N GLY A 61 10.86 -2.81 -7.27
CA GLY A 61 12.24 -2.79 -6.83
C GLY A 61 13.21 -2.68 -7.99
N ASP A 62 13.17 -1.58 -8.75
CA ASP A 62 14.12 -1.34 -9.84
C ASP A 62 15.55 -1.26 -9.27
N ASN A 63 16.49 -2.02 -9.84
CA ASN A 63 17.88 -2.13 -9.34
C ASN A 63 18.04 -2.72 -7.93
N THR A 64 17.04 -3.44 -7.42
CA THR A 64 17.21 -4.25 -6.20
C THR A 64 17.89 -5.59 -6.55
N PRO A 65 18.47 -6.32 -5.59
CA PRO A 65 18.98 -7.67 -5.86
C PRO A 65 17.90 -8.59 -6.43
N ALA A 66 18.27 -9.45 -7.38
CA ALA A 66 17.36 -10.40 -7.99
C ALA A 66 16.61 -11.22 -6.94
N GLY A 67 15.29 -11.34 -7.11
CA GLY A 67 14.44 -12.08 -6.17
C GLY A 67 13.97 -11.30 -4.95
N THR A 68 14.30 -10.01 -4.83
CA THR A 68 13.87 -9.16 -3.70
C THR A 68 12.35 -9.18 -3.52
N VAL A 69 11.91 -9.54 -2.32
CA VAL A 69 10.55 -9.39 -1.81
C VAL A 69 10.66 -8.86 -0.37
N CYS A 70 10.49 -7.55 -0.22
CA CYS A 70 10.68 -6.86 1.06
C CYS A 70 9.36 -6.25 1.55
N LEU A 71 8.91 -6.63 2.74
CA LEU A 71 7.74 -6.03 3.38
C LEU A 71 8.18 -4.82 4.20
N ASN A 72 7.51 -3.69 4.03
CA ASN A 72 7.94 -2.44 4.62
C ASN A 72 6.92 -1.87 5.63
N GLY A 73 7.41 -1.04 6.54
CA GLY A 73 6.60 -0.32 7.53
C GLY A 73 5.85 -1.29 8.44
N ALA A 74 4.56 -1.01 8.68
CA ALA A 74 3.71 -1.83 9.53
C ALA A 74 3.69 -3.32 9.13
N ALA A 75 3.76 -3.63 7.82
CA ALA A 75 3.74 -5.01 7.33
C ALA A 75 5.01 -5.79 7.70
N ALA A 76 6.13 -5.10 7.96
CA ALA A 76 7.38 -5.73 8.38
C ALA A 76 7.26 -6.41 9.76
N HIS A 77 6.36 -5.95 10.63
CA HIS A 77 6.10 -6.57 11.94
C HIS A 77 5.36 -7.91 11.84
N LEU A 78 4.71 -8.18 10.70
CA LEU A 78 3.83 -9.33 10.52
C LEU A 78 4.47 -10.49 9.76
N VAL A 79 5.75 -10.34 9.38
CA VAL A 79 6.52 -11.32 8.63
C VAL A 79 7.93 -11.45 9.20
N GLN A 80 8.60 -12.55 8.87
CA GLN A 80 10.05 -12.67 9.05
C GLN A 80 10.73 -13.01 7.73
N VAL A 81 12.00 -12.65 7.60
CA VAL A 81 12.82 -13.09 6.46
C VAL A 81 12.84 -14.61 6.41
N GLY A 82 12.59 -15.17 5.23
CA GLY A 82 12.46 -16.60 4.99
C GLY A 82 11.01 -17.13 5.01
N ASP A 83 10.05 -16.34 5.50
CA ASP A 83 8.64 -16.72 5.45
C ASP A 83 8.18 -16.93 4.02
N VAL A 84 7.34 -17.94 3.80
CA VAL A 84 6.67 -18.10 2.51
C VAL A 84 5.35 -17.33 2.54
N VAL A 85 5.18 -16.46 1.56
CA VAL A 85 3.98 -15.65 1.37
C VAL A 85 3.37 -15.90 0.00
N SER A 86 2.05 -15.86 -0.07
CA SER A 86 1.29 -15.79 -1.31
C SER A 86 0.80 -14.35 -1.51
N ILE A 87 1.19 -13.76 -2.64
CA ILE A 87 0.84 -12.40 -3.03
C ILE A 87 -0.14 -12.50 -4.20
N THR A 88 -1.36 -12.04 -4.02
CA THR A 88 -2.38 -12.01 -5.07
C THR A 88 -2.72 -10.59 -5.48
N ALA A 89 -2.96 -10.39 -6.77
CA ALA A 89 -3.49 -9.15 -7.30
C ALA A 89 -4.83 -9.42 -7.96
N HIS A 90 -5.79 -8.54 -7.70
CA HIS A 90 -7.15 -8.62 -8.22
C HIS A 90 -7.49 -7.38 -9.04
N GLY A 91 -8.53 -7.49 -9.85
CA GLY A 91 -9.15 -6.33 -10.49
C GLY A 91 -10.64 -6.54 -10.72
N LEU A 92 -11.33 -5.48 -11.11
CA LEU A 92 -12.76 -5.52 -11.42
C LEU A 92 -12.95 -5.58 -12.93
N ALA A 93 -13.58 -6.65 -13.40
CA ALA A 93 -13.94 -6.87 -14.79
C ALA A 93 -15.46 -6.69 -14.98
N THR A 94 -15.86 -6.09 -16.11
CA THR A 94 -17.27 -5.94 -16.50
C THR A 94 -17.77 -7.21 -17.19
N THR A 95 -16.89 -7.87 -17.95
CA THR A 95 -17.17 -9.15 -18.61
C THR A 95 -16.14 -10.21 -18.21
N MET A 96 -16.51 -11.49 -18.21
CA MET A 96 -15.55 -12.57 -17.88
C MET A 96 -14.49 -12.77 -18.97
N THR A 97 -14.80 -12.34 -20.20
CA THR A 97 -13.88 -12.30 -21.32
C THR A 97 -12.77 -11.26 -21.17
N GLU A 98 -13.00 -10.17 -20.42
CA GLU A 98 -11.95 -9.18 -20.09
C GLU A 98 -10.87 -9.76 -19.16
N ALA A 99 -11.18 -10.86 -18.49
CA ALA A 99 -10.28 -11.57 -17.59
C ALA A 99 -9.81 -12.92 -18.16
N SER A 100 -10.10 -13.24 -19.43
CA SER A 100 -10.08 -14.63 -19.91
C SER A 100 -8.72 -15.32 -19.76
N ASP A 101 -8.80 -16.45 -19.05
CA ASP A 101 -8.13 -17.74 -19.26
C ASP A 101 -6.77 -18.06 -18.66
N ASN A 102 -6.16 -17.22 -17.82
CA ASN A 102 -5.33 -17.72 -16.70
C ASN A 102 -4.81 -16.55 -15.86
N PRO A 103 -5.05 -16.54 -14.52
CA PRO A 103 -4.25 -15.70 -13.66
C PRO A 103 -2.77 -16.06 -13.87
N ARG A 104 -1.88 -15.06 -13.86
CA ARG A 104 -0.44 -15.34 -13.92
C ARG A 104 0.00 -15.86 -12.57
N GLN A 105 0.35 -17.14 -12.53
CA GLN A 105 0.77 -17.81 -11.31
C GLN A 105 2.25 -18.17 -11.36
N TRP A 106 2.97 -17.88 -10.29
CA TRP A 106 4.36 -18.31 -10.14
C TRP A 106 4.66 -18.77 -8.72
N ASP A 107 5.24 -19.96 -8.60
CA ASP A 107 5.80 -20.47 -7.35
C ASP A 107 7.33 -20.37 -7.39
N ALA A 108 7.86 -19.27 -6.86
CA ALA A 108 9.30 -19.04 -6.76
C ALA A 108 9.99 -19.99 -5.77
N VAL A 109 9.24 -20.55 -4.82
CA VAL A 109 9.78 -21.52 -3.84
C VAL A 109 10.06 -22.85 -4.51
N ARG A 110 9.12 -23.35 -5.34
CA ARG A 110 9.28 -24.60 -6.10
C ARG A 110 10.29 -24.46 -7.24
N ASN A 111 10.31 -23.30 -7.92
CA ASN A 111 11.11 -23.11 -9.13
C ASN A 111 12.55 -22.61 -8.88
N GLY A 112 12.88 -22.18 -7.67
CA GLY A 112 14.14 -21.46 -7.39
C GLY A 112 14.05 -20.01 -7.89
N VAL A 113 14.44 -19.06 -7.03
CA VAL A 113 14.09 -17.63 -7.09
C VAL A 113 14.56 -16.88 -8.37
N THR A 114 15.36 -17.49 -9.25
CA THR A 114 16.14 -16.79 -10.28
C THR A 114 15.71 -17.00 -11.74
N GLN A 115 14.70 -17.82 -12.06
CA GLN A 115 14.38 -18.19 -13.47
C GLN A 115 12.97 -17.81 -13.94
N VAL A 116 12.42 -16.70 -13.46
CA VAL A 116 11.03 -16.29 -13.73
C VAL A 116 10.80 -15.99 -15.22
N VAL A 117 11.69 -15.19 -15.82
CA VAL A 117 11.51 -14.64 -17.17
C VAL A 117 11.57 -15.71 -18.26
N ALA A 118 12.42 -16.73 -18.09
CA ALA A 118 12.63 -17.77 -19.10
C ALA A 118 11.44 -18.74 -19.23
N ARG A 119 10.62 -18.90 -18.18
CA ARG A 119 9.57 -19.94 -18.14
C ARG A 119 8.13 -19.43 -18.33
N MET A 120 7.82 -18.16 -17.99
CA MET A 120 6.44 -17.64 -18.13
C MET A 120 6.15 -16.92 -19.45
N GLY A 121 7.18 -16.58 -20.23
CA GLY A 121 7.03 -15.68 -21.39
C GLY A 121 6.59 -14.26 -20.97
N LYS A 122 6.81 -13.27 -21.83
CA LYS A 122 6.31 -11.90 -21.58
C LYS A 122 4.77 -11.90 -21.53
N PRO A 123 4.12 -11.07 -20.69
CA PRO A 123 2.70 -10.79 -20.80
C PRO A 123 2.30 -10.50 -22.24
N SER A 124 1.16 -11.04 -22.70
CA SER A 124 0.61 -10.54 -23.96
C SER A 124 0.26 -9.06 -23.76
N VAL A 125 0.41 -8.28 -24.82
CA VAL A 125 0.17 -6.82 -24.78
C VAL A 125 -1.30 -6.49 -24.47
N THR A 126 -2.21 -7.48 -24.53
CA THR A 126 -3.66 -7.33 -24.37
C THR A 126 -4.21 -7.95 -23.07
N TRP A 127 -3.36 -8.47 -22.19
CA TRP A 127 -3.81 -9.16 -20.99
C TRP A 127 -4.44 -8.18 -19.97
N ALA A 128 -5.75 -8.36 -19.73
CA ALA A 128 -6.52 -7.65 -18.70
C ALA A 128 -6.51 -6.11 -18.80
N ASP A 129 -6.31 -5.55 -19.99
CA ASP A 129 -6.21 -4.09 -20.22
C ASP A 129 -7.45 -3.31 -19.77
N ASN A 130 -8.63 -3.91 -19.91
CA ASN A 130 -9.92 -3.31 -19.57
C ASN A 130 -10.32 -3.54 -18.11
N VAL A 131 -9.51 -4.27 -17.33
CA VAL A 131 -9.78 -4.51 -15.92
C VAL A 131 -9.44 -3.25 -15.12
N MET A 132 -10.33 -2.89 -14.19
CA MET A 132 -10.09 -1.79 -13.26
C MET A 132 -9.22 -2.31 -12.10
N LEU A 133 -8.09 -1.66 -11.88
CA LEU A 133 -7.17 -1.96 -10.78
C LEU A 133 -7.48 -1.06 -9.59
N GLU A 134 -7.46 -1.64 -8.40
CA GLU A 134 -7.40 -0.87 -7.16
C GLU A 134 -5.96 -0.37 -6.94
N TYR A 135 -5.82 0.93 -6.67
CA TYR A 135 -4.56 1.64 -6.89
C TYR A 135 -4.35 2.73 -5.85
N ALA A 136 -3.17 2.78 -5.23
CA ALA A 136 -2.87 3.76 -4.17
C ALA A 136 -2.77 5.19 -4.73
N ARG A 137 -3.54 6.13 -4.15
CA ARG A 137 -3.63 7.53 -4.63
C ARG A 137 -3.10 8.57 -3.67
N GLY A 138 -3.21 8.32 -2.38
CA GLY A 138 -3.04 9.33 -1.35
C GLY A 138 -2.68 8.69 -0.02
N LYS A 139 -1.84 9.38 0.74
CA LYS A 139 -1.26 8.86 1.98
C LYS A 139 -0.97 10.01 2.95
N VAL A 140 -1.35 9.85 4.20
CA VAL A 140 -0.81 10.62 5.32
C VAL A 140 0.08 9.67 6.12
N HIS A 141 1.37 9.96 6.10
CA HIS A 141 2.38 9.04 6.61
C HIS A 141 2.74 9.35 8.06
N ARG A 142 2.69 8.32 8.91
CA ARG A 142 3.14 8.35 10.31
C ARG A 142 2.61 9.54 11.13
N PRO A 143 1.34 9.99 10.99
CA PRO A 143 0.79 10.88 11.99
C PRO A 143 0.70 10.15 13.34
N ARG A 144 0.95 10.89 14.41
CA ARG A 144 0.71 10.42 15.77
C ARG A 144 -0.76 10.60 16.11
N VAL A 145 -1.41 9.54 16.56
CA VAL A 145 -2.80 9.56 17.03
C VAL A 145 -2.87 10.46 18.26
N THR A 146 -3.65 11.54 18.18
CA THR A 146 -3.80 12.52 19.27
C THR A 146 -4.78 12.03 20.33
N GLU A 147 -5.82 11.32 19.90
CA GLU A 147 -6.85 10.77 20.79
C GLU A 147 -7.58 9.60 20.12
N VAL A 148 -8.17 8.74 20.94
CA VAL A 148 -9.06 7.67 20.49
C VAL A 148 -10.37 7.82 21.23
N VAL A 149 -11.45 8.01 20.47
CA VAL A 149 -12.79 8.28 21.00
C VAL A 149 -13.68 7.05 20.76
N SER A 150 -14.33 6.57 21.81
CA SER A 150 -15.30 5.46 21.76
C SER A 150 -16.54 5.81 22.58
N GLY A 151 -17.75 5.55 22.05
CA GLY A 151 -19.00 5.63 22.81
C GLY A 151 -19.97 6.75 22.39
N GLU A 152 -21.11 6.83 23.10
CA GLU A 152 -22.26 7.71 22.81
C GLU A 152 -22.00 9.21 23.11
N GLU A 153 -20.98 9.55 23.92
CA GLU A 153 -20.80 10.89 24.52
C GLU A 153 -20.73 12.05 23.51
N ASN A 154 -20.40 11.78 22.24
CA ASN A 154 -20.25 12.81 21.21
C ASN A 154 -21.13 12.60 19.96
N ASN A 155 -22.19 11.79 20.03
CA ASN A 155 -23.07 11.51 18.88
C ASN A 155 -22.30 10.93 17.67
N VAL A 156 -21.21 10.20 17.94
CA VAL A 156 -20.34 9.59 16.92
C VAL A 156 -21.00 8.30 16.43
N ILE A 157 -21.96 8.46 15.52
CA ILE A 157 -22.74 7.32 15.00
C ILE A 157 -21.89 6.41 14.09
N PHE A 158 -20.77 6.91 13.54
CA PHE A 158 -19.96 6.17 12.57
C PHE A 158 -18.45 6.24 12.85
N PRO A 159 -17.72 5.11 12.71
CA PRO A 159 -16.28 5.09 12.85
C PRO A 159 -15.61 5.99 11.79
N GLY A 160 -14.55 6.69 12.19
CA GLY A 160 -13.91 7.68 11.33
C GLY A 160 -12.52 8.06 11.78
N LEU A 161 -11.74 8.58 10.84
CA LEU A 161 -10.43 9.16 11.07
C LEU A 161 -10.54 10.67 10.92
N ILE A 162 -10.35 11.40 12.01
CA ILE A 162 -10.37 12.86 12.03
C ILE A 162 -8.93 13.30 11.82
N LEU A 163 -8.68 14.05 10.75
CA LEU A 163 -7.35 14.54 10.38
C LEU A 163 -7.36 16.04 10.19
N ASP A 164 -6.28 16.70 10.59
CA ASP A 164 -5.98 18.07 10.15
C ASP A 164 -6.19 18.18 8.62
N SER A 165 -7.08 19.08 8.22
CA SER A 165 -7.41 19.26 6.81
C SER A 165 -6.22 19.66 5.94
N ALA A 166 -5.17 20.30 6.47
CA ALA A 166 -3.94 20.54 5.73
C ALA A 166 -3.25 19.23 5.35
N TRP A 167 -3.10 18.32 6.32
CA TRP A 167 -2.44 17.03 6.09
C TRP A 167 -3.26 16.15 5.16
N ALA A 168 -4.59 16.11 5.35
CA ALA A 168 -5.48 15.35 4.49
C ALA A 168 -5.40 15.84 3.03
N GLN A 169 -5.45 17.16 2.81
CA GLN A 169 -5.36 17.74 1.45
C GLN A 169 -3.99 17.51 0.81
N GLU A 170 -2.90 17.69 1.56
CA GLU A 170 -1.53 17.43 1.10
C GLU A 170 -1.34 15.95 0.74
N GLY A 171 -1.89 15.05 1.57
CA GLY A 171 -1.88 13.59 1.34
C GLY A 171 -2.93 13.11 0.33
N GLY A 172 -3.75 13.99 -0.26
CA GLY A 172 -4.77 13.63 -1.24
C GLY A 172 -5.93 12.78 -0.69
N LEU A 173 -6.23 12.89 0.61
CA LEU A 173 -7.37 12.27 1.26
C LEU A 173 -8.55 13.26 1.31
N CYS A 174 -9.72 12.83 0.84
CA CYS A 174 -10.90 13.68 0.81
C CYS A 174 -11.82 13.44 2.02
N HIS A 175 -12.51 14.50 2.47
CA HIS A 175 -13.59 14.37 3.45
C HIS A 175 -14.67 13.39 2.95
N GLY A 176 -15.08 12.46 3.81
CA GLY A 176 -16.07 11.44 3.49
C GLY A 176 -15.51 10.22 2.72
N GLU A 177 -14.23 10.24 2.33
CA GLU A 177 -13.60 9.09 1.66
C GLU A 177 -13.25 7.99 2.67
N SER A 178 -13.39 6.74 2.25
CA SER A 178 -12.92 5.59 3.03
C SER A 178 -11.41 5.41 2.83
N VAL A 179 -10.67 5.32 3.92
CA VAL A 179 -9.22 5.12 3.92
C VAL A 179 -8.85 3.92 4.75
N HIS A 180 -7.80 3.23 4.34
CA HIS A 180 -7.18 2.23 5.18
C HIS A 180 -6.31 2.95 6.21
N VAL A 181 -6.56 2.65 7.47
CA VAL A 181 -5.76 3.07 8.61
C VAL A 181 -5.01 1.86 9.10
N VAL A 182 -3.69 1.98 9.21
CA VAL A 182 -2.80 0.91 9.66
C VAL A 182 -1.98 1.41 10.83
N SER A 183 -2.06 0.74 11.97
CA SER A 183 -1.15 0.98 13.09
C SER A 183 0.24 0.44 12.74
N VAL A 184 1.25 1.31 12.84
CA VAL A 184 2.65 0.92 12.69
C VAL A 184 3.10 0.09 13.88
N THR A 185 2.55 0.36 15.07
CA THR A 185 2.93 -0.30 16.32
C THR A 185 2.61 -1.79 16.32
N ASN A 186 1.41 -2.16 15.88
CA ASN A 186 0.89 -3.53 16.05
C ASN A 186 0.35 -4.15 14.74
N GLY A 187 0.39 -3.43 13.62
CA GLY A 187 -0.11 -3.91 12.33
C GLY A 187 -1.64 -3.94 12.20
N GLN A 188 -2.38 -3.51 13.24
CA GLN A 188 -3.84 -3.42 13.20
C GLN A 188 -4.29 -2.57 12.01
N ARG A 189 -5.34 -3.00 11.32
CA ARG A 189 -5.86 -2.31 10.15
C ARG A 189 -7.37 -2.20 10.16
N ASP A 190 -7.85 -1.01 9.82
CA ASP A 190 -9.28 -0.71 9.69
C ASP A 190 -9.54 0.16 8.47
N ILE A 191 -10.78 0.16 8.00
CA ILE A 191 -11.25 1.10 6.97
C ILE A 191 -12.11 2.13 7.68
N LEU A 192 -11.65 3.37 7.69
CA LEU A 192 -12.30 4.48 8.39
C LEU A 192 -12.66 5.58 7.39
N THR A 193 -13.75 6.29 7.66
CA THR A 193 -14.15 7.45 6.86
C THR A 193 -13.39 8.69 7.33
N VAL A 194 -12.74 9.40 6.41
CA VAL A 194 -12.00 10.63 6.73
C VAL A 194 -12.97 11.75 7.08
N ARG A 195 -12.68 12.44 8.18
CA ARG A 195 -13.31 13.69 8.58
C ARG A 195 -12.23 14.74 8.76
N HIS A 196 -12.54 15.97 8.38
CA HIS A 196 -11.58 17.06 8.45
C HIS A 196 -11.70 17.77 9.79
N ALA A 197 -10.57 17.88 10.49
CA ALA A 197 -10.38 18.83 11.58
C ALA A 197 -10.00 20.21 11.01
N PRO A 198 -10.14 21.28 11.82
CA PRO A 198 -9.66 22.60 11.45
C PRO A 198 -8.21 22.59 10.96
N LYS A 199 -7.92 23.40 9.94
CA LYS A 199 -6.58 23.52 9.36
C LYS A 199 -5.57 23.99 10.41
N GLY A 200 -4.47 23.29 10.58
CA GLY A 200 -3.42 23.62 11.55
C GLY A 200 -3.71 23.16 12.99
N SER A 201 -4.77 22.38 13.20
CA SER A 201 -5.10 21.79 14.51
C SER A 201 -4.11 20.71 14.95
N GLN A 202 -3.33 20.14 14.02
CA GLN A 202 -2.48 18.99 14.23
C GLN A 202 -3.22 17.75 14.77
N GLN A 203 -4.53 17.67 14.56
CA GLN A 203 -5.35 16.59 15.08
C GLN A 203 -5.23 15.34 14.21
N CYS A 204 -5.12 14.18 14.86
CA CYS A 204 -5.25 12.86 14.26
C CYS A 204 -6.02 11.97 15.23
N ALA A 205 -7.35 12.06 15.21
CA ALA A 205 -8.20 11.32 16.14
C ALA A 205 -8.83 10.11 15.46
N ILE A 206 -8.89 8.99 16.17
CA ILE A 206 -9.60 7.80 15.72
C ILE A 206 -10.90 7.71 16.49
N HIS A 207 -12.01 7.79 15.78
CA HIS A 207 -13.35 7.63 16.33
C HIS A 207 -13.83 6.23 16.00
N MET A 208 -14.10 5.42 17.02
CA MET A 208 -14.63 4.07 16.86
C MET A 208 -16.11 4.06 17.26
N GLY A 209 -16.95 3.51 16.38
CA GLY A 209 -18.37 3.27 16.70
C GLY A 209 -18.52 2.24 17.82
N GLN A 210 -19.66 2.32 18.52
CA GLN A 210 -20.00 1.34 19.56
C GLN A 210 -20.43 0.00 18.94
N ALA A 211 -20.25 -1.10 19.67
CA ALA A 211 -20.83 -2.38 19.28
C ALA A 211 -22.35 -2.27 19.46
N ASN A 212 -23.12 -2.24 18.36
CA ASN A 212 -24.57 -2.36 18.50
C ASN A 212 -24.94 -3.84 18.77
N GLN A 213 -26.05 -4.08 19.47
CA GLN A 213 -26.50 -5.45 19.84
C GLN A 213 -26.80 -6.39 18.64
N PHE A 214 -26.90 -5.84 17.44
CA PHE A 214 -27.09 -6.56 16.17
C PHE A 214 -25.79 -6.68 15.37
N ALA A 215 -24.71 -6.05 15.81
CA ALA A 215 -23.41 -6.15 15.20
C ALA A 215 -22.92 -7.56 15.52
N THR A 216 -22.99 -8.44 14.54
CA THR A 216 -22.14 -9.62 14.50
C THR A 216 -20.72 -9.18 14.87
N GLN A 217 -20.09 -9.90 15.80
CA GLN A 217 -18.74 -9.61 16.31
C GLN A 217 -17.83 -9.04 15.21
N GLY A 218 -17.65 -7.71 15.17
CA GLY A 218 -16.99 -7.09 14.01
C GLY A 218 -17.12 -5.58 13.87
N TYR A 219 -18.21 -4.96 14.34
CA TYR A 219 -18.51 -3.55 14.04
C TYR A 219 -18.50 -2.55 15.21
N GLY A 220 -18.10 -2.95 16.41
CA GLY A 220 -17.87 -1.96 17.44
C GLY A 220 -16.99 -2.44 18.59
N SER A 221 -16.25 -1.49 19.15
CA SER A 221 -15.08 -1.68 20.01
C SER A 221 -14.05 -2.67 19.46
N ARG A 222 -13.21 -2.22 18.52
CA ARG A 222 -11.93 -2.90 18.25
C ARG A 222 -10.86 -2.26 19.14
N PRO A 223 -10.41 -2.91 20.22
CA PRO A 223 -9.22 -2.48 20.95
C PRO A 223 -8.02 -2.66 20.01
N GLY A 224 -7.54 -1.57 19.43
CA GLY A 224 -6.47 -1.65 18.43
C GLY A 224 -5.60 -0.40 18.29
N TYR A 225 -6.13 0.76 18.70
CA TYR A 225 -5.40 2.03 18.67
C TYR A 225 -5.42 2.68 20.05
N GLN A 226 -4.34 3.36 20.37
CA GLN A 226 -4.18 4.18 21.56
C GLN A 226 -3.70 5.58 21.17
N ALA A 227 -3.99 6.58 22.01
CA ALA A 227 -3.35 7.88 21.87
C ALA A 227 -1.82 7.71 21.95
N GLY A 228 -1.10 8.36 21.04
CA GLY A 228 0.34 8.22 20.88
C GLY A 228 0.77 7.20 19.83
N ASP A 229 -0.11 6.31 19.38
CA ASP A 229 0.20 5.37 18.30
C ASP A 229 0.59 6.10 17.01
N ILE A 230 1.47 5.46 16.23
CA ILE A 230 1.83 5.94 14.90
C ILE A 230 1.02 5.13 13.90
N ILE A 231 0.30 5.81 13.00
CA ILE A 231 -0.52 5.14 11.98
C ILE A 231 -0.05 5.50 10.57
N ILE A 232 -0.59 4.82 9.56
CA ILE A 232 -0.55 5.23 8.17
C ILE A 232 -2.00 5.26 7.68
N ALA A 233 -2.43 6.40 7.13
CA ALA A 233 -3.73 6.52 6.47
C ALA A 233 -3.53 6.58 4.95
N MET A 234 -4.25 5.77 4.19
CA MET A 234 -4.11 5.69 2.73
C MET A 234 -5.45 5.45 2.03
N ASN A 235 -5.67 6.10 0.89
CA ASN A 235 -6.81 5.80 0.01
C ASN A 235 -6.37 5.02 -1.23
N TYR A 236 -7.33 4.25 -1.74
CA TYR A 236 -7.24 3.58 -3.02
C TYR A 236 -8.31 4.15 -3.96
N GLY A 237 -8.03 4.10 -5.26
CA GLY A 237 -9.00 4.40 -6.30
C GLY A 237 -8.95 3.35 -7.38
N TYR A 238 -9.92 3.40 -8.29
CA TYR A 238 -9.96 2.52 -9.45
C TYR A 238 -9.46 3.24 -10.69
N ILE A 239 -8.59 2.58 -11.44
CA ILE A 239 -8.10 3.04 -12.75
C ILE A 239 -7.98 1.84 -13.69
N SER A 240 -8.26 2.03 -14.98
CA SER A 240 -8.08 0.94 -15.95
C SER A 240 -6.60 0.55 -16.04
N ARG A 241 -6.33 -0.75 -16.15
CA ARG A 241 -4.96 -1.25 -16.34
C ARG A 241 -4.28 -0.59 -17.55
N ALA A 242 -5.01 -0.42 -18.65
CA ALA A 242 -4.53 0.24 -19.86
C ALA A 242 -4.10 1.70 -19.62
N ASP A 243 -4.84 2.45 -18.81
CA ASP A 243 -4.47 3.84 -18.49
C ASP A 243 -3.24 3.91 -17.58
N VAL A 244 -3.06 2.97 -16.65
CA VAL A 244 -1.81 2.86 -15.88
C VAL A 244 -0.62 2.59 -16.80
N LEU A 245 -0.74 1.64 -17.73
CA LEU A 245 0.31 1.32 -18.72
C LEU A 245 0.65 2.50 -19.64
N LYS A 246 -0.33 3.35 -19.96
CA LYS A 246 -0.16 4.56 -20.76
C LYS A 246 0.41 5.74 -19.94
N GLY A 247 0.76 5.54 -18.67
CA GLY A 247 1.29 6.58 -17.80
C GLY A 247 0.26 7.63 -17.38
N LYS A 248 -1.05 7.32 -17.47
CA LYS A 248 -2.13 8.25 -17.07
C LYS A 248 -2.51 8.13 -15.59
N ALA A 249 -1.86 7.22 -14.85
CA ALA A 249 -2.09 7.11 -13.41
C ALA A 249 -1.62 8.40 -12.71
N PRO A 250 -2.48 9.08 -11.92
CA PRO A 250 -2.08 10.28 -11.21
C PRO A 250 -0.97 9.97 -10.21
N SER A 251 -0.06 10.91 -9.95
CA SER A 251 0.96 10.76 -8.91
C SER A 251 0.32 10.58 -7.54
N MET A 252 0.90 9.71 -6.70
CA MET A 252 0.43 9.55 -5.33
C MET A 252 0.82 10.76 -4.50
N LYS A 253 -0.14 11.34 -3.81
CA LYS A 253 0.11 12.43 -2.86
C LYS A 253 0.48 11.84 -1.50
N ILE A 254 1.57 12.33 -0.89
CA ILE A 254 1.99 11.90 0.44
C ILE A 254 2.23 13.12 1.31
N CYS A 255 1.63 13.14 2.49
CA CYS A 255 1.94 14.12 3.53
C CYS A 255 2.79 13.45 4.63
N PHE A 256 3.80 14.18 5.12
CA PHE A 256 4.63 13.82 6.27
C PHE A 256 4.43 14.87 7.38
N PRO A 257 3.40 14.73 8.23
CA PRO A 257 3.03 15.74 9.22
C PRO A 257 4.14 16.15 10.19
N PHE A 258 5.00 15.20 10.57
CA PHE A 258 6.02 15.39 11.62
C PHE A 258 7.44 15.00 11.19
N GLU A 259 7.58 14.40 10.00
CA GLU A 259 8.85 13.86 9.47
C GLU A 259 9.15 14.52 8.11
N ARG A 260 8.96 15.85 7.99
CA ARG A 260 9.32 16.55 6.75
C ARG A 260 10.83 16.42 6.54
N PRO A 261 11.30 16.00 5.35
CA PRO A 261 12.70 16.15 5.00
C PRO A 261 13.09 17.62 5.19
N ALA A 262 14.29 17.88 5.73
CA ALA A 262 14.82 19.22 5.77
C ALA A 262 14.77 19.82 4.34
N GLU A 263 14.39 21.09 4.20
CA GLU A 263 14.39 21.79 2.91
C GLU A 263 15.80 21.81 2.26
N ASN A 264 16.83 21.53 3.06
CA ASN A 264 18.23 21.44 2.68
C ASN A 264 18.74 19.97 2.78
N PRO A 265 19.16 19.34 1.67
CA PRO A 265 19.65 17.96 1.65
C PRO A 265 20.91 17.69 2.49
N ALA A 266 21.63 18.75 2.90
CA ALA A 266 22.87 18.65 3.67
C ALA A 266 22.66 18.57 5.19
N ASP A 267 21.47 18.92 5.68
CA ASP A 267 21.14 18.91 7.12
C ASP A 267 20.48 17.59 7.56
N ASP A 268 20.52 16.58 6.68
CA ASP A 268 19.72 15.38 6.78
C ASP A 268 20.55 14.16 7.23
N ASP A 269 20.53 13.82 8.53
CA ASP A 269 20.96 12.49 9.02
C ASP A 269 20.01 11.37 8.51
N PHE A 270 18.87 11.76 7.92
CA PHE A 270 17.96 10.89 7.15
C PHE A 270 18.49 10.62 5.73
N GLY A 271 19.39 11.45 5.19
CA GLY A 271 19.97 11.32 3.86
C GLY A 271 20.84 10.07 3.73
N ALA A 272 21.48 9.64 4.82
CA ALA A 272 22.21 8.39 4.91
C ALA A 272 21.29 7.14 4.94
N LYS A 273 20.04 7.29 5.40
CA LYS A 273 19.01 6.24 5.42
C LYS A 273 18.18 6.19 4.12
N SER A 274 18.41 7.13 3.19
CA SER A 274 17.50 7.46 2.07
C SER A 274 17.73 6.74 0.74
N LYS A 275 18.65 5.78 0.58
CA LYS A 275 18.84 5.09 -0.73
C LYS A 275 17.54 4.49 -1.28
N LEU A 276 16.60 4.12 -0.40
CA LEU A 276 15.25 3.65 -0.74
C LEU A 276 14.21 4.78 -0.92
N TYR A 277 14.39 5.94 -0.26
CA TYR A 277 13.58 7.14 -0.51
C TYR A 277 13.87 7.77 -1.88
N GLN A 278 15.12 7.68 -2.34
CA GLN A 278 15.51 8.08 -3.69
C GLN A 278 14.90 7.19 -4.78
N LEU A 279 14.55 5.92 -4.47
CA LEU A 279 13.77 5.08 -5.37
C LEU A 279 12.31 5.56 -5.48
N TRP A 280 11.76 6.16 -4.42
CA TRP A 280 10.43 6.79 -4.45
C TRP A 280 10.42 8.12 -5.22
N ASP A 281 11.42 8.98 -5.05
CA ASP A 281 11.51 10.25 -5.78
C ASP A 281 11.61 10.02 -7.31
N LYS A 282 12.25 8.92 -7.74
CA LYS A 282 12.29 8.50 -9.16
C LYS A 282 10.94 8.04 -9.71
N SER A 283 10.07 7.41 -8.91
CA SER A 283 8.74 6.98 -9.37
C SER A 283 7.70 8.11 -9.35
N ALA A 284 7.88 9.12 -8.50
CA ALA A 284 7.06 10.32 -8.45
C ALA A 284 7.36 11.34 -9.56
N ASN A 285 8.62 11.39 -10.04
CA ASN A 285 9.11 12.37 -11.02
C ASN A 285 9.30 11.84 -12.46
N ASN A 286 8.65 10.73 -12.85
CA ASN A 286 8.76 10.21 -14.22
C ASN A 286 7.96 11.00 -15.27
N GLY A 287 7.97 12.33 -15.16
CA GLY A 287 7.74 13.27 -16.24
C GLY A 287 9.08 13.85 -16.67
N ASN A 288 9.73 13.21 -17.66
CA ASN A 288 10.94 13.68 -18.33
C ASN A 288 12.19 13.85 -17.43
N ASN A 289 13.12 12.90 -17.49
CA ASN A 289 14.50 13.25 -17.82
C ASN A 289 15.37 12.04 -18.17
N ASN A 290 15.88 12.10 -19.40
CA ASN A 290 17.04 11.36 -19.86
C ASN A 290 18.31 11.96 -19.18
N LYS A 291 19.29 11.11 -18.82
CA LYS A 291 20.56 11.37 -18.08
C LYS A 291 20.39 11.28 -16.56
N SER A 292 21.20 10.55 -15.78
CA SER A 292 22.64 10.26 -15.90
C SER A 292 23.03 9.02 -15.08
N LYS A 293 24.06 8.31 -15.57
CA LYS A 293 24.84 7.29 -14.85
C LYS A 293 25.26 7.81 -13.47
N VAL A 294 25.16 6.96 -12.44
CA VAL A 294 26.05 7.04 -11.27
C VAL A 294 26.56 5.64 -10.94
N THR A 295 27.88 5.56 -10.92
CA THR A 295 28.72 4.40 -10.62
C THR A 295 29.04 4.41 -9.13
N LEU A 296 28.92 3.23 -8.49
CA LEU A 296 29.28 2.82 -7.11
C LEU A 296 28.47 3.42 -5.94
#